data_AF-A0A1W0A2Q4-F1
#
_entry.id   AF-A0A1W0A2Q4-F1
#
_cell.length_a   1.000
_cell.length_b   1.000
_cell.length_c   1.000
_cell.angle_alpha   90.00
_cell.angle_beta   90.00
_cell.angle_gamma   90.00
#
_symmetry.space_group_name_H-M   'P 1'
#
loop_
_entity.id
_entity.type
_entity.pdbx_description
1 polymer ?
#
loop_
_entity_poly.entity_id
_entity_poly.type
_entity_poly.pdbx_seq_one_letter_code
_entity_poly.pdbx_strand_id
1 'polypeptide(L)'
;MILNCVVLGKGRPFPIEIDADKTVGILKDKIKEKKPNAIRCDADELELYCVDGLTQNVQGLFDFNGSTVHDLSAKLLNDFSGSTTKMVETFPLSSYLQLSDSSVGRIHVLVTVSADTLAPSVFWVVNGSVENALDVKGVRSRLYRLADLNLGYYDPNHPDAFVYEGNKLMLHILFETKENALIFDTKFRDERITIGSPLNNLTILSNVNHASRPSNEFNLRRINYEDYNPRDSDSPQETMSQISSSSISFAINELKESSFGFMGKAERAHLMSKQHCEKYSSCKKYKADKNNILALSHTMHGYFEALDREIPLFKIDVGSVEDQPVDGTYKVILKVTALNHECKDDVFGRLKDGYGRTDDPLTVTTYVYVENPQTFCHCLKWKCNEIQKCWDSYFSLDSAVA
;
A
#
# COMPACT_ATOMS: atom_id res chain seq x y z
N MET A 1 -36.64 -26.81 8.19
CA MET A 1 -36.37 -25.43 8.68
C MET A 1 -35.37 -24.75 7.78
N ILE A 2 -35.25 -23.42 7.83
CA ILE A 2 -34.25 -22.65 7.07
C ILE A 2 -33.28 -22.01 8.05
N LEU A 3 -32.00 -22.34 7.91
CA LEU A 3 -30.91 -21.77 8.70
C LEU A 3 -30.11 -20.79 7.85
N ASN A 4 -29.93 -19.58 8.33
CA ASN A 4 -29.01 -18.63 7.70
C ASN A 4 -27.60 -18.84 8.26
N CYS A 5 -26.69 -19.28 7.41
CA CYS A 5 -25.31 -19.56 7.76
C CYS A 5 -24.38 -18.47 7.21
N VAL A 6 -23.30 -18.17 7.92
CA VAL A 6 -22.23 -17.28 7.47
C VAL A 6 -20.89 -17.97 7.64
N VAL A 7 -20.04 -17.93 6.60
CA VAL A 7 -18.63 -18.28 6.74
C VAL A 7 -17.86 -17.06 7.25
N LEU A 8 -17.25 -17.18 8.42
CA LEU A 8 -16.35 -16.15 8.97
C LEU A 8 -15.16 -15.96 8.01
N GLY A 9 -14.71 -14.72 7.81
CA GLY A 9 -13.72 -14.42 6.76
C GLY A 9 -14.31 -14.12 5.36
N LYS A 10 -15.59 -14.45 5.12
CA LYS A 10 -16.27 -14.21 3.82
C LYS A 10 -17.49 -13.30 3.92
N GLY A 11 -18.11 -13.19 5.09
CA GLY A 11 -19.11 -12.17 5.43
C GLY A 11 -20.43 -12.22 4.67
N ARG A 12 -20.69 -13.24 3.84
CA ARG A 12 -21.93 -13.36 3.05
C ARG A 12 -22.84 -14.47 3.58
N PRO A 13 -24.02 -14.13 4.15
CA PRO A 13 -25.01 -15.10 4.58
C PRO A 13 -25.56 -15.92 3.42
N PHE A 14 -25.93 -17.15 3.71
CA PHE A 14 -26.62 -18.02 2.76
C PHE A 14 -27.58 -18.96 3.50
N PRO A 15 -28.80 -19.18 2.96
CA PRO A 15 -29.77 -20.05 3.60
C PRO A 15 -29.47 -21.53 3.30
N ILE A 16 -29.69 -22.39 4.29
CA ILE A 16 -29.66 -23.85 4.17
C ILE A 16 -31.01 -24.39 4.62
N GLU A 17 -31.64 -25.21 3.79
CA GLU A 17 -32.87 -25.92 4.13
C GLU A 17 -32.52 -27.32 4.65
N ILE A 18 -32.94 -27.61 5.87
CA ILE A 18 -32.62 -28.87 6.58
C ILE A 18 -33.70 -29.19 7.62
N ASP A 19 -33.96 -30.48 7.85
CA ASP A 19 -34.93 -30.92 8.86
C ASP A 19 -34.32 -30.88 10.27
N ALA A 20 -35.16 -30.64 11.27
CA ALA A 20 -34.74 -30.43 12.66
C ALA A 20 -34.16 -31.67 13.34
N ASP A 21 -34.56 -32.85 12.86
CA ASP A 21 -34.11 -34.15 13.33
C ASP A 21 -32.74 -34.55 12.76
N LYS A 22 -32.25 -33.85 11.73
CA LYS A 22 -30.92 -34.12 11.16
C LYS A 22 -29.82 -33.67 12.10
N THR A 23 -28.67 -34.33 11.98
CA THR A 23 -27.50 -34.04 12.80
C THR A 23 -26.72 -32.84 12.27
N VAL A 24 -25.88 -32.28 13.12
CA VAL A 24 -24.92 -31.24 12.74
C VAL A 24 -23.95 -31.72 11.67
N GLY A 25 -23.58 -33.01 11.64
CA GLY A 25 -22.80 -33.61 10.55
C GLY A 25 -23.45 -33.44 9.17
N ILE A 26 -24.75 -33.73 9.07
CA ILE A 26 -25.51 -33.54 7.81
C ILE A 26 -25.57 -32.05 7.42
N LEU A 27 -25.63 -31.15 8.41
CA LEU A 27 -25.56 -29.71 8.15
C LEU A 27 -24.20 -29.29 7.55
N LYS A 28 -23.08 -29.84 8.06
CA LYS A 28 -21.74 -29.59 7.52
C LYS A 28 -21.65 -29.98 6.04
N ASP A 29 -22.15 -31.17 5.69
CA ASP A 29 -22.17 -31.66 4.30
C ASP A 29 -22.95 -30.71 3.38
N LYS A 30 -24.17 -30.32 3.79
CA LYS A 30 -25.00 -29.37 3.02
C LYS A 30 -24.35 -28.00 2.86
N ILE A 31 -23.64 -27.51 3.87
CA ILE A 31 -22.92 -26.25 3.81
C ILE A 31 -21.80 -26.33 2.77
N LYS A 32 -21.02 -27.42 2.77
CA LYS A 32 -19.96 -27.67 1.78
C LYS A 32 -20.52 -27.75 0.36
N GLU A 33 -21.59 -28.52 0.16
CA GLU A 33 -22.27 -28.66 -1.13
C GLU A 33 -22.75 -27.32 -1.69
N LYS A 34 -23.26 -26.43 -0.83
CA LYS A 34 -23.76 -25.12 -1.24
C LYS A 34 -22.67 -24.09 -1.51
N LYS A 35 -21.47 -24.27 -0.94
CA LYS A 35 -20.35 -23.31 -1.01
C LYS A 35 -19.00 -23.97 -1.36
N PRO A 36 -18.90 -24.77 -2.44
CA PRO A 36 -17.72 -25.56 -2.76
C PRO A 36 -16.48 -24.70 -3.07
N ASN A 37 -16.68 -23.50 -3.63
CA ASN A 37 -15.57 -22.59 -3.95
C ASN A 37 -15.07 -21.78 -2.73
N ALA A 38 -15.91 -21.63 -1.70
CA ALA A 38 -15.58 -20.86 -0.51
C ALA A 38 -15.06 -21.74 0.64
N ILE A 39 -15.40 -23.03 0.63
CA ILE A 39 -15.00 -24.04 1.61
C ILE A 39 -14.20 -25.10 0.86
N ARG A 40 -12.88 -25.09 1.03
CA ARG A 40 -11.95 -26.01 0.32
C ARG A 40 -11.61 -27.27 1.12
N CYS A 41 -11.91 -27.29 2.42
CA CYS A 41 -11.65 -28.41 3.32
C CYS A 41 -12.74 -29.49 3.24
N ASP A 42 -12.51 -30.61 3.93
CA ASP A 42 -13.56 -31.61 4.14
C ASP A 42 -14.65 -31.13 5.10
N ALA A 43 -15.83 -31.73 4.99
CA ALA A 43 -17.02 -31.26 5.70
C ALA A 43 -16.88 -31.50 7.21
N ASP A 44 -16.27 -32.62 7.60
CA ASP A 44 -15.89 -32.97 8.96
C ASP A 44 -14.95 -31.93 9.60
N GLU A 45 -14.10 -31.28 8.81
CA GLU A 45 -13.20 -30.20 9.25
C GLU A 45 -13.89 -28.86 9.56
N LEU A 46 -15.16 -28.71 9.19
CA LEU A 46 -15.93 -27.52 9.57
C LEU A 46 -16.24 -27.54 11.06
N GLU A 47 -16.12 -26.38 11.71
CA GLU A 47 -16.73 -26.17 13.02
C GLU A 47 -17.91 -25.21 12.89
N LEU A 48 -19.02 -25.59 13.51
CA LEU A 48 -20.25 -24.84 13.47
C LEU A 48 -20.55 -24.29 14.86
N TYR A 49 -20.96 -23.02 14.92
CA TYR A 49 -21.34 -22.35 16.15
C TYR A 49 -22.72 -21.72 15.97
N CYS A 50 -23.66 -22.02 16.86
CA CYS A 50 -24.87 -21.22 16.96
C CYS A 50 -24.49 -19.83 17.47
N VAL A 51 -25.12 -18.79 16.95
CA VAL A 51 -24.90 -17.40 17.39
C VAL A 51 -26.22 -16.75 17.78
N ASP A 52 -26.20 -16.06 18.92
CA ASP A 52 -27.32 -15.25 19.40
C ASP A 52 -27.07 -13.77 19.15
N GLY A 53 -28.14 -13.06 18.77
CA GLY A 53 -28.11 -11.60 18.62
C GLY A 53 -27.46 -11.07 17.34
N LEU A 54 -27.07 -11.94 16.40
CA LEU A 54 -26.57 -11.52 15.08
C LEU A 54 -27.69 -11.48 14.05
N THR A 55 -27.95 -10.29 13.51
CA THR A 55 -29.00 -10.07 12.50
C THR A 55 -28.48 -9.24 11.33
N GLN A 56 -29.11 -9.38 10.16
CA GLN A 56 -28.86 -8.57 8.98
C GLN A 56 -30.12 -7.75 8.68
N ASN A 57 -29.96 -6.43 8.54
CA ASN A 57 -31.07 -5.53 8.25
C ASN A 57 -31.37 -5.45 6.74
N VAL A 58 -32.46 -4.78 6.39
CA VAL A 58 -32.91 -4.60 4.99
C VAL A 58 -31.93 -3.83 4.09
N GLN A 59 -30.97 -3.10 4.68
CA GLN A 59 -29.91 -2.39 3.98
C GLN A 59 -28.64 -3.26 3.82
N GLY A 60 -28.67 -4.51 4.28
CA GLY A 60 -27.56 -5.45 4.20
C GLY A 60 -26.50 -5.28 5.28
N LEU A 61 -26.67 -4.34 6.22
CA LEU A 61 -25.77 -4.14 7.35
C LEU A 61 -26.05 -5.17 8.45
N PHE A 62 -25.00 -5.60 9.13
CA PHE A 62 -25.09 -6.52 10.25
C PHE A 62 -25.21 -5.76 11.56
N ASP A 63 -26.02 -6.29 12.46
CA ASP A 63 -26.14 -5.86 13.84
C ASP A 63 -25.84 -7.06 14.74
N PHE A 64 -24.97 -6.84 15.73
CA PHE A 64 -24.69 -7.82 16.77
C PHE A 64 -24.98 -7.21 18.12
N ASN A 65 -26.00 -7.72 18.81
CA ASN A 65 -26.44 -7.26 20.13
C ASN A 65 -26.66 -5.73 20.20
N GLY A 66 -27.23 -5.12 19.15
CA GLY A 66 -27.50 -3.68 19.07
C GLY A 66 -26.31 -2.82 18.63
N SER A 67 -25.20 -3.45 18.22
CA SER A 67 -24.03 -2.78 17.65
C SER A 67 -23.88 -3.09 16.17
N THR A 68 -23.77 -2.05 15.34
CA THR A 68 -23.51 -2.20 13.90
C THR A 68 -22.15 -2.86 13.65
N VAL A 69 -22.15 -3.96 12.90
CA VAL A 69 -20.96 -4.65 12.40
C VAL A 69 -20.72 -4.20 10.95
N HIS A 70 -19.73 -3.33 10.78
CA HIS A 70 -19.41 -2.73 9.46
C HIS A 70 -18.79 -3.72 8.47
N ASP A 71 -17.99 -4.67 8.96
CA ASP A 71 -17.34 -5.67 8.12
C ASP A 71 -17.35 -7.04 8.82
N LEU A 72 -18.25 -7.91 8.38
CA LEU A 72 -18.36 -9.28 8.89
C LEU A 72 -17.25 -10.19 8.35
N SER A 73 -16.58 -9.81 7.25
CA SER A 73 -15.48 -10.59 6.68
C SER A 73 -14.17 -10.43 7.46
N ALA A 74 -13.99 -9.31 8.16
CA ALA A 74 -12.86 -9.11 9.06
C ALA A 74 -13.06 -9.71 10.47
N LYS A 75 -14.25 -10.24 10.76
CA LYS A 75 -14.62 -10.74 12.10
C LYS A 75 -14.19 -12.20 12.30
N LEU A 76 -13.63 -12.46 13.48
CA LEU A 76 -13.25 -13.77 13.98
C LEU A 76 -14.31 -14.31 14.95
N LEU A 77 -14.24 -15.60 15.28
CA LEU A 77 -15.17 -16.21 16.23
C LEU A 77 -15.14 -15.50 17.60
N ASN A 78 -13.95 -15.04 18.03
CA ASN A 78 -13.76 -14.34 19.31
C ASN A 78 -14.50 -13.00 19.39
N ASP A 79 -14.81 -12.36 18.25
CA ASP A 79 -15.63 -11.15 18.21
C ASP A 79 -17.09 -11.40 18.66
N PHE A 80 -17.52 -12.66 18.66
CA PHE A 80 -18.85 -13.11 19.10
C PHE A 80 -18.78 -13.89 20.42
N SER A 81 -17.69 -13.72 21.18
CA SER A 81 -17.49 -14.41 22.44
C SER A 81 -18.62 -14.10 23.43
N GLY A 82 -19.08 -15.15 24.13
CA GLY A 82 -20.19 -15.06 25.08
C GLY A 82 -21.60 -15.12 24.45
N SER A 83 -21.73 -15.09 23.12
CA SER A 83 -23.01 -15.30 22.41
C SER A 83 -22.95 -16.41 21.37
N THR A 84 -21.93 -17.26 21.44
CA THR A 84 -21.77 -18.42 20.56
C THR A 84 -21.77 -19.73 21.33
N THR A 85 -22.37 -20.77 20.74
CA THR A 85 -22.40 -22.13 21.29
C THR A 85 -21.87 -23.10 20.25
N LYS A 86 -20.78 -23.82 20.57
CA LYS A 86 -20.21 -24.82 19.66
C LYS A 86 -21.20 -25.96 19.43
N MET A 87 -21.41 -26.31 18.16
CA MET A 87 -22.30 -27.38 17.76
C MET A 87 -21.52 -28.71 17.69
N VAL A 88 -22.12 -29.76 18.23
CA VAL A 88 -21.55 -31.10 18.33
C VAL A 88 -22.09 -31.94 17.17
N GLU A 89 -21.18 -32.56 16.43
CA GLU A 89 -21.49 -33.21 15.15
C GLU A 89 -22.61 -34.26 15.21
N THR A 90 -22.61 -35.05 16.29
CA THR A 90 -23.55 -36.15 16.51
C THR A 90 -24.91 -35.70 17.03
N PHE A 91 -25.06 -34.43 17.41
CA PHE A 91 -26.31 -33.94 18.02
C PHE A 91 -27.32 -33.56 16.92
N PRO A 92 -28.61 -33.82 17.12
CA PRO A 92 -29.64 -33.32 16.22
C PRO A 92 -29.77 -31.79 16.36
N LEU A 93 -30.12 -31.12 15.27
CA LEU A 93 -30.28 -29.66 15.23
C LEU A 93 -31.35 -29.16 16.22
N SER A 94 -32.38 -29.97 16.48
CA SER A 94 -33.39 -29.71 17.50
C SER A 94 -32.85 -29.55 18.92
N SER A 95 -31.61 -29.99 19.19
CA SER A 95 -30.93 -29.77 20.49
C SER A 95 -30.54 -28.31 20.71
N TYR A 96 -30.50 -27.50 19.65
CA TYR A 96 -30.09 -26.10 19.70
C TYR A 96 -31.33 -25.20 19.57
N LEU A 97 -31.91 -24.82 20.72
CA LEU A 97 -33.13 -24.00 20.78
C LEU A 97 -33.00 -22.67 19.99
N GLN A 98 -31.79 -22.12 19.92
CA GLN A 98 -31.44 -20.89 19.21
C GLN A 98 -31.70 -20.96 17.71
N LEU A 99 -31.79 -22.17 17.15
CA LEU A 99 -32.07 -22.40 15.73
C LEU A 99 -33.56 -22.31 15.38
N SER A 100 -34.44 -22.26 16.39
CA SER A 100 -35.90 -22.18 16.18
C SER A 100 -36.41 -20.76 15.93
N ASP A 101 -35.57 -19.75 16.16
CA ASP A 101 -35.92 -18.35 15.97
C ASP A 101 -35.94 -17.99 14.47
N SER A 102 -37.15 -17.86 13.92
CA SER A 102 -37.37 -17.52 12.51
C SER A 102 -37.48 -16.01 12.25
N SER A 103 -36.95 -15.16 13.14
CA SER A 103 -36.95 -13.71 12.93
C SER A 103 -36.23 -13.33 11.63
N VAL A 104 -36.82 -12.35 10.94
CA VAL A 104 -36.33 -11.89 9.63
C VAL A 104 -34.92 -11.34 9.78
N GLY A 105 -34.01 -11.79 8.92
CA GLY A 105 -32.61 -11.33 8.90
C GLY A 105 -31.71 -12.02 9.93
N ARG A 106 -32.23 -12.91 10.79
CA ARG A 106 -31.41 -13.61 11.78
C ARG A 106 -30.35 -14.51 11.16
N ILE A 107 -29.11 -14.38 11.63
CA ILE A 107 -28.02 -15.32 11.33
C ILE A 107 -28.01 -16.38 12.43
N HIS A 108 -28.06 -17.64 12.03
CA HIS A 108 -28.23 -18.76 12.95
C HIS A 108 -26.91 -19.44 13.26
N VAL A 109 -26.07 -19.63 12.23
CA VAL A 109 -24.87 -20.46 12.31
C VAL A 109 -23.67 -19.70 11.75
N LEU A 110 -22.62 -19.61 12.57
CA LEU A 110 -21.28 -19.24 12.14
C LEU A 110 -20.53 -20.50 11.74
N VAL A 111 -19.98 -20.47 10.54
CA VAL A 111 -19.14 -21.52 9.98
C VAL A 111 -17.71 -21.03 10.09
N THR A 112 -16.90 -21.76 10.84
CA THR A 112 -15.45 -21.62 10.82
C THR A 112 -14.85 -22.91 10.31
N VAL A 113 -13.68 -22.82 9.71
CA VAL A 113 -12.85 -24.00 9.44
C VAL A 113 -11.97 -24.15 10.67
N SER A 114 -11.76 -25.38 11.16
CA SER A 114 -10.92 -25.59 12.35
C SER A 114 -9.54 -24.95 12.15
N ALA A 115 -9.11 -24.15 13.13
CA ALA A 115 -7.81 -23.48 13.11
C ALA A 115 -6.63 -24.47 13.09
N ASP A 116 -6.88 -25.75 13.42
CA ASP A 116 -5.87 -26.80 13.43
C ASP A 116 -5.48 -27.30 12.03
N THR A 117 -6.35 -27.16 11.02
CA THR A 117 -6.04 -27.49 9.60
C THR A 117 -5.87 -26.26 8.70
N LEU A 118 -6.04 -25.04 9.24
CA LEU A 118 -5.95 -23.79 8.48
C LEU A 118 -4.59 -23.12 8.42
N ALA A 119 -3.60 -23.55 9.20
CA ALA A 119 -2.24 -23.14 8.86
C ALA A 119 -1.81 -23.92 7.62
N PRO A 120 -1.21 -23.28 6.62
CA PRO A 120 -0.52 -24.00 5.57
C PRO A 120 0.37 -25.07 6.23
N SER A 121 0.17 -26.35 5.91
CA SER A 121 1.10 -27.41 6.33
C SER A 121 2.52 -27.18 5.74
N VAL A 122 2.58 -26.27 4.77
CA VAL A 122 3.76 -25.90 4.01
C VAL A 122 3.80 -24.37 3.93
N PHE A 123 4.78 -23.78 4.60
CA PHE A 123 5.17 -22.39 4.38
C PHE A 123 6.17 -22.32 3.24
N TRP A 124 6.29 -21.11 2.69
CA TRP A 124 7.33 -20.78 1.73
C TRP A 124 8.28 -19.81 2.39
N VAL A 125 9.56 -20.14 2.37
CA VAL A 125 10.61 -19.27 2.89
C VAL A 125 11.35 -18.63 1.74
N VAL A 126 11.52 -17.31 1.80
CA VAL A 126 12.44 -16.59 0.94
C VAL A 126 13.68 -16.28 1.75
N ASN A 127 14.77 -16.96 1.40
CA ASN A 127 16.09 -16.65 1.89
C ASN A 127 16.79 -15.80 0.85
N GLY A 128 17.50 -14.78 1.28
CA GLY A 128 18.24 -13.95 0.36
C GLY A 128 19.30 -13.11 1.05
N SER A 129 20.04 -12.39 0.22
CA SER A 129 21.08 -11.51 0.69
C SER A 129 21.38 -10.39 -0.27
N VAL A 130 21.82 -9.25 0.26
CA VAL A 130 22.23 -8.07 -0.49
C VAL A 130 23.65 -7.69 -0.07
N GLU A 131 24.60 -7.77 -1.00
CA GLU A 131 25.99 -7.37 -0.76
C GLU A 131 26.13 -5.84 -0.68
N ASN A 132 27.05 -5.35 0.16
CA ASN A 132 27.34 -3.92 0.37
C ASN A 132 26.11 -3.09 0.81
N ALA A 133 25.14 -3.73 1.46
CA ALA A 133 23.90 -3.10 1.89
C ALA A 133 24.09 -2.06 3.02
N LEU A 134 25.20 -2.12 3.77
CA LEU A 134 25.55 -1.08 4.75
C LEU A 134 26.10 0.21 4.11
N ASP A 135 26.58 0.14 2.88
CA ASP A 135 27.17 1.30 2.21
C ASP A 135 26.08 2.18 1.56
N VAL A 136 24.85 1.66 1.48
CA VAL A 136 23.73 2.30 0.79
C VAL A 136 22.56 2.53 1.75
N LYS A 137 22.09 3.78 1.79
CA LYS A 137 20.98 4.20 2.65
C LYS A 137 19.65 3.64 2.15
N GLY A 138 18.79 3.22 3.07
CA GLY A 138 17.40 2.83 2.77
C GLY A 138 17.20 1.40 2.27
N VAL A 139 18.25 0.59 2.13
CA VAL A 139 18.14 -0.82 1.69
C VAL A 139 17.21 -1.62 2.61
N ARG A 140 17.48 -1.63 3.92
CA ARG A 140 16.67 -2.39 4.90
C ARG A 140 15.23 -1.88 4.99
N SER A 141 15.04 -0.56 4.95
CA SER A 141 13.72 0.08 4.88
C SER A 141 12.90 -0.43 3.69
N ARG A 142 13.51 -0.45 2.49
CA ARG A 142 12.88 -0.94 1.26
C ARG A 142 12.44 -2.40 1.39
N LEU A 143 13.26 -3.24 2.01
CA LEU A 143 12.95 -4.66 2.20
C LEU A 143 11.82 -4.90 3.21
N TYR A 144 11.78 -4.17 4.33
CA TYR A 144 10.63 -4.22 5.25
C TYR A 144 9.32 -3.87 4.53
N ARG A 145 9.35 -2.84 3.68
CA ARG A 145 8.17 -2.44 2.89
C ARG A 145 7.76 -3.50 1.87
N LEU A 146 8.72 -4.12 1.19
CA LEU A 146 8.44 -5.21 0.26
C LEU A 146 7.86 -6.42 1.00
N ALA A 147 8.36 -6.77 2.18
CA ALA A 147 7.83 -7.87 2.98
C ALA A 147 6.38 -7.60 3.40
N ASP A 148 6.09 -6.39 3.91
CA ASP A 148 4.75 -5.97 4.31
C ASP A 148 3.74 -6.06 3.15
N LEU A 149 4.07 -5.44 2.00
CA LEU A 149 3.22 -5.40 0.81
C LEU A 149 2.90 -6.78 0.21
N ASN A 150 3.75 -7.77 0.46
CA ASN A 150 3.59 -9.12 -0.08
C ASN A 150 3.20 -10.14 1.02
N LEU A 151 2.68 -9.67 2.15
CA LEU A 151 2.15 -10.49 3.24
C LEU A 151 3.21 -11.43 3.87
N GLY A 152 4.42 -10.92 4.12
CA GLY A 152 5.50 -11.65 4.79
C GLY A 152 5.32 -11.76 6.31
N TYR A 153 5.88 -12.82 6.88
CA TYR A 153 5.86 -13.12 8.31
C TYR A 153 7.27 -13.41 8.84
N TYR A 154 7.50 -13.12 10.12
CA TYR A 154 8.70 -13.57 10.81
C TYR A 154 8.68 -15.10 10.97
N ASP A 155 9.85 -15.73 10.89
CA ASP A 155 10.00 -17.12 11.34
C ASP A 155 10.18 -17.13 12.86
N PRO A 156 9.37 -17.85 13.64
CA PRO A 156 9.56 -17.98 15.09
C PRO A 156 10.93 -18.56 15.48
N ASN A 157 11.58 -19.31 14.58
CA ASN A 157 12.94 -19.82 14.76
C ASN A 157 14.02 -18.80 14.35
N HIS A 158 13.64 -17.72 13.67
CA HIS A 158 14.52 -16.65 13.22
C HIS A 158 13.97 -15.28 13.65
N PRO A 159 14.38 -14.76 14.82
CA PRO A 159 13.71 -13.63 15.49
C PRO A 159 13.66 -12.35 14.65
N ASP A 160 14.63 -12.17 13.74
CA ASP A 160 14.72 -11.01 12.86
C ASP A 160 14.64 -11.42 11.39
N ALA A 161 13.75 -10.79 10.63
CA ALA A 161 13.61 -11.05 9.19
C ALA A 161 14.77 -10.49 8.36
N PHE A 162 15.50 -9.50 8.88
CA PHE A 162 16.59 -8.82 8.20
C PHE A 162 17.75 -8.61 9.17
N VAL A 163 18.92 -9.19 8.88
CA VAL A 163 20.10 -9.17 9.78
C VAL A 163 21.36 -8.84 8.99
N TYR A 164 22.21 -7.96 9.51
CA TYR A 164 23.49 -7.67 8.89
C TYR A 164 24.57 -8.67 9.31
N GLU A 165 25.24 -9.27 8.33
CA GLU A 165 26.46 -10.06 8.49
C GLU A 165 27.62 -9.29 7.87
N GLY A 166 28.28 -8.45 8.66
CA GLY A 166 29.24 -7.48 8.12
C GLY A 166 28.52 -6.45 7.24
N ASN A 167 28.99 -6.22 6.02
CA ASN A 167 28.36 -5.28 5.08
C ASN A 167 27.19 -5.87 4.27
N LYS A 168 26.88 -7.15 4.49
CA LYS A 168 25.87 -7.91 3.75
C LYS A 168 24.59 -7.98 4.57
N LEU A 169 23.45 -7.67 3.97
CA LEU A 169 22.15 -7.81 4.61
C LEU A 169 21.54 -9.15 4.23
N MET A 170 21.32 -10.01 5.21
CA MET A 170 20.62 -11.29 5.09
C MET A 170 19.13 -11.08 5.31
N LEU A 171 18.29 -11.80 4.55
CA LEU A 171 16.84 -11.81 4.75
C LEU A 171 16.30 -13.24 4.87
N HIS A 172 15.32 -13.39 5.74
CA HIS A 172 14.62 -14.63 6.02
C HIS A 172 13.14 -14.33 6.30
N ILE A 173 12.26 -14.66 5.35
CA ILE A 173 10.84 -14.28 5.43
C ILE A 173 9.96 -15.48 5.10
N LEU A 174 8.96 -15.73 5.94
CA LEU A 174 7.93 -16.74 5.71
C LEU A 174 6.72 -16.17 4.97
N PHE A 175 6.11 -17.01 4.13
CA PHE A 175 4.88 -16.72 3.40
C PHE A 175 3.95 -17.93 3.48
N GLU A 176 2.65 -17.66 3.66
CA GLU A 176 1.61 -18.70 3.66
C GLU A 176 1.39 -19.31 2.27
N THR A 177 1.66 -18.56 1.20
CA THR A 177 1.41 -19.00 -0.19
C THR A 177 2.67 -18.93 -1.04
N LYS A 178 2.79 -19.88 -1.98
CA LYS A 178 3.86 -19.90 -2.99
C LYS A 178 3.85 -18.63 -3.83
N GLU A 179 2.65 -18.18 -4.19
CA GLU A 179 2.43 -17.02 -5.04
C GLU A 179 3.01 -15.76 -4.42
N ASN A 180 2.70 -15.48 -3.15
CA ASN A 180 3.25 -14.32 -2.44
C ASN A 180 4.78 -14.38 -2.32
N ALA A 181 5.33 -15.56 -2.01
CA ALA A 181 6.77 -15.77 -1.96
C ALA A 181 7.44 -15.49 -3.31
N LEU A 182 6.86 -15.98 -4.41
CA LEU A 182 7.37 -15.76 -5.77
C LEU A 182 7.22 -14.30 -6.23
N ILE A 183 6.12 -13.63 -5.88
CA ILE A 183 5.92 -12.22 -6.19
C ILE A 183 6.93 -11.36 -5.43
N PHE A 184 7.13 -11.63 -4.13
CA PHE A 184 8.17 -10.98 -3.34
C PHE A 184 9.55 -11.21 -3.94
N ASP A 185 9.92 -12.46 -4.22
CA ASP A 185 11.22 -12.84 -4.79
C ASP A 185 11.49 -12.17 -6.15
N THR A 186 10.47 -12.10 -7.01
CA THR A 186 10.56 -11.40 -8.29
C THR A 186 10.81 -9.91 -8.09
N LYS A 187 9.97 -9.24 -7.26
CA LYS A 187 10.14 -7.81 -6.97
C LYS A 187 11.49 -7.52 -6.34
N PHE A 188 11.90 -8.32 -5.36
CA PHE A 188 13.17 -8.19 -4.67
C PHE A 188 14.36 -8.28 -5.63
N ARG A 189 14.37 -9.25 -6.55
CA ARG A 189 15.42 -9.35 -7.58
C ARG A 189 15.36 -8.20 -8.57
N ASP A 190 14.18 -7.75 -8.94
CA ASP A 190 13.99 -6.63 -9.86
C ASP A 190 14.44 -5.30 -9.26
N GLU A 191 14.49 -5.16 -7.93
CA GLU A 191 15.02 -3.95 -7.27
C GLU A 191 16.45 -3.63 -7.74
N ARG A 192 17.26 -4.62 -8.11
CA ARG A 192 18.63 -4.40 -8.60
C ARG A 192 18.72 -3.67 -9.94
N ILE A 193 17.63 -3.70 -10.72
CA ILE A 193 17.49 -3.01 -12.01
C ILE A 193 16.42 -1.91 -11.95
N THR A 194 15.70 -1.80 -10.83
CA THR A 194 14.66 -0.81 -10.63
C THR A 194 15.33 0.53 -10.32
N ILE A 195 15.23 1.44 -11.27
CA ILE A 195 15.84 2.76 -11.15
C ILE A 195 15.15 3.52 -10.00
N GLY A 196 15.95 4.17 -9.15
CA GLY A 196 15.46 4.81 -7.92
C GLY A 196 15.35 3.86 -6.70
N SER A 197 15.55 2.55 -6.88
CA SER A 197 15.67 1.64 -5.75
C SER A 197 17.00 1.86 -5.00
N PRO A 198 17.00 1.80 -3.65
CA PRO A 198 18.26 1.74 -2.90
C PRO A 198 19.03 0.45 -3.14
N LEU A 199 18.44 -0.56 -3.78
CA LEU A 199 19.11 -1.81 -4.16
C LEU A 199 19.62 -1.80 -5.61
N ASN A 200 19.42 -0.70 -6.35
CA ASN A 200 19.86 -0.59 -7.74
C ASN A 200 21.38 -0.84 -7.84
N ASN A 201 21.79 -1.66 -8.81
CA ASN A 201 23.17 -2.14 -9.01
C ASN A 201 23.79 -2.92 -7.83
N LEU A 202 23.03 -3.28 -6.80
CA LEU A 202 23.53 -4.17 -5.74
C LEU A 202 23.46 -5.63 -6.17
N THR A 203 24.38 -6.44 -5.63
CA THR A 203 24.35 -7.88 -5.85
C THR A 203 23.31 -8.50 -4.92
N ILE A 204 22.24 -8.98 -5.54
CA ILE A 204 21.12 -9.65 -4.86
C ILE A 204 21.18 -11.14 -5.14
N LEU A 205 21.10 -11.94 -4.08
CA LEU A 205 20.86 -13.38 -4.15
C LEU A 205 19.55 -13.69 -3.44
N SER A 206 18.75 -14.57 -4.00
CA SER A 206 17.50 -15.00 -3.40
C SER A 206 17.18 -16.44 -3.80
N ASN A 207 16.48 -17.13 -2.92
CA ASN A 207 15.99 -18.49 -3.15
C ASN A 207 14.67 -18.70 -2.40
N VAL A 208 13.73 -19.34 -3.07
CA VAL A 208 12.41 -19.68 -2.54
C VAL A 208 12.37 -21.18 -2.27
N ASN A 209 12.20 -21.56 -1.01
CA ASN A 209 12.14 -22.96 -0.59
C ASN A 209 10.86 -23.27 0.19
N HIS A 210 10.61 -24.57 0.35
CA HIS A 210 9.61 -25.05 1.29
C HIS A 210 10.15 -24.95 2.72
N ALA A 211 9.29 -24.50 3.63
CA ALA A 211 9.52 -24.52 5.07
C ALA A 211 8.39 -25.31 5.75
N SER A 212 8.77 -26.21 6.66
CA SER A 212 7.81 -26.86 7.54
C SER A 212 7.23 -25.84 8.51
N ARG A 213 5.95 -26.00 8.87
CA ARG A 213 5.31 -25.13 9.86
C ARG A 213 6.14 -25.06 11.16
N PRO A 214 6.47 -23.86 11.66
CA PRO A 214 7.10 -23.69 12.95
C PRO A 214 6.22 -24.30 14.05
N SER A 215 6.79 -25.17 14.88
CA SER A 215 6.04 -26.10 15.73
C SER A 215 5.27 -25.44 16.88
N ASN A 216 5.49 -24.16 17.16
CA ASN A 216 5.19 -23.55 18.46
C ASN A 216 4.31 -22.29 18.42
N GLU A 217 3.85 -21.82 17.26
CA GLU A 217 3.01 -20.60 17.19
C GLU A 217 1.77 -20.80 16.32
N PHE A 218 0.59 -20.63 16.96
CA PHE A 218 -0.70 -20.59 16.26
C PHE A 218 -0.90 -19.30 15.46
N ASN A 219 -0.11 -18.25 15.77
CA ASN A 219 -0.19 -16.94 15.13
C ASN A 219 1.21 -16.47 14.74
N LEU A 220 1.53 -16.53 13.44
CA LEU A 220 2.75 -15.90 12.94
C LEU A 220 2.64 -14.38 13.04
N ARG A 221 3.71 -13.74 13.53
CA ARG A 221 3.79 -12.28 13.53
C ARG A 221 4.00 -11.79 12.10
N ARG A 222 3.07 -10.96 11.61
CA ARG A 222 3.18 -10.24 10.34
C ARG A 222 4.39 -9.29 10.38
N ILE A 223 5.18 -9.26 9.32
CA ILE A 223 6.16 -8.20 9.11
C ILE A 223 5.41 -6.98 8.62
N ASN A 224 5.39 -5.92 9.42
CA ASN A 224 4.85 -4.63 9.01
C ASN A 224 6.01 -3.66 8.76
N TYR A 225 5.81 -2.69 7.87
CA TYR A 225 6.82 -1.65 7.67
C TYR A 225 7.12 -0.86 8.96
N GLU A 226 6.14 -0.75 9.87
CA GLU A 226 6.31 -0.14 11.20
C GLU A 226 7.31 -0.86 12.11
N ASP A 227 7.66 -2.12 11.81
CA ASP A 227 8.71 -2.84 12.54
C ASP A 227 10.12 -2.30 12.21
N TYR A 228 10.28 -1.55 11.11
CA TYR A 228 11.55 -0.95 10.75
C TYR A 228 11.92 0.19 11.72
N ASN A 229 13.04 0.04 12.41
CA ASN A 229 13.60 1.08 13.27
C ASN A 229 14.62 1.95 12.50
N PRO A 230 14.29 3.20 12.13
CA PRO A 230 15.22 4.09 11.42
C PRO A 230 16.38 4.59 12.29
N ARG A 231 16.36 4.34 13.60
CA ARG A 231 17.42 4.69 14.55
C ARG A 231 18.31 3.50 14.93
N ASP A 232 18.09 2.34 14.32
CA ASP A 232 18.97 1.20 14.48
C ASP A 232 20.40 1.57 14.06
N SER A 233 21.38 1.26 14.91
CA SER A 233 22.80 1.57 14.65
C SER A 233 23.32 0.87 13.40
N ASP A 234 22.72 -0.28 13.08
CA ASP A 234 23.16 -1.13 11.99
C ASP A 234 22.45 -0.75 10.68
N SER A 235 21.54 0.22 10.68
CA SER A 235 20.84 0.68 9.48
C SER A 235 21.32 2.07 9.05
N PRO A 236 22.04 2.20 7.91
CA PRO A 236 22.40 3.49 7.35
C PRO A 236 21.13 4.28 7.02
N GLN A 237 20.90 5.35 7.80
CA GLN A 237 19.68 6.12 7.72
C GLN A 237 19.46 6.67 6.29
N GLU A 238 18.25 6.54 5.75
CA GLU A 238 17.73 7.61 4.89
C GLU A 238 17.91 8.91 5.66
N THR A 239 18.39 9.99 5.05
CA THR A 239 18.75 11.22 5.75
C THR A 239 17.53 11.84 6.46
N MET A 240 17.24 11.34 7.66
CA MET A 240 16.13 11.67 8.53
C MET A 240 16.58 12.83 9.41
N SER A 241 16.73 14.01 8.83
CA SER A 241 16.77 15.23 9.63
C SER A 241 15.40 15.44 10.26
N GLN A 242 15.33 15.27 11.59
CA GLN A 242 14.16 15.60 12.39
C GLN A 242 13.78 17.07 12.16
N ILE A 243 12.54 17.31 11.76
CA ILE A 243 11.96 18.65 11.72
C ILE A 243 10.85 18.67 12.76
N SER A 244 11.03 19.47 13.81
CA SER A 244 10.00 19.82 14.78
C SER A 244 8.80 20.44 14.06
N SER A 245 7.60 20.01 14.43
CA SER A 245 6.31 20.46 13.89
C SER A 245 6.04 21.97 14.02
N SER A 246 6.94 22.74 14.66
CA SER A 246 6.86 24.19 14.83
C SER A 246 7.41 25.01 13.67
N SER A 247 8.09 24.40 12.69
CA SER A 247 8.71 25.13 11.55
C SER A 247 7.88 25.09 10.27
N ILE A 248 6.69 24.50 10.30
CA ILE A 248 5.81 24.28 9.15
C ILE A 248 4.74 25.38 9.12
N SER A 249 5.14 26.60 8.83
CA SER A 249 4.18 27.72 8.75
C SER A 249 4.38 28.67 7.58
N PHE A 250 5.37 28.47 6.70
CA PHE A 250 5.57 29.40 5.58
C PHE A 250 6.02 28.65 4.31
N ALA A 251 5.14 28.69 3.29
CA ALA A 251 5.20 28.07 1.96
C ALA A 251 4.65 26.62 1.82
N ILE A 252 3.35 26.43 2.08
CA ILE A 252 2.60 25.23 1.66
C ILE A 252 2.02 25.46 0.26
N ASN A 253 2.60 24.81 -0.75
CA ASN A 253 2.12 24.75 -2.13
C ASN A 253 1.94 23.30 -2.57
N GLU A 254 0.78 22.76 -2.24
CA GLU A 254 0.65 21.34 -1.93
C GLU A 254 -0.05 20.53 -3.03
N LEU A 255 0.65 19.92 -4.00
CA LEU A 255 -0.01 19.02 -4.96
C LEU A 255 -0.49 17.73 -4.25
N LYS A 256 -1.70 17.81 -3.66
CA LYS A 256 -2.48 16.84 -2.86
C LYS A 256 -1.79 16.30 -1.59
N GLU A 257 -2.34 16.67 -0.42
CA GLU A 257 -2.06 16.00 0.87
C GLU A 257 -2.32 14.47 0.83
N SER A 258 -3.31 14.01 0.05
CA SER A 258 -3.64 12.59 -0.07
C SER A 258 -2.73 11.80 -1.03
N SER A 259 -1.84 12.47 -1.78
CA SER A 259 -0.97 11.86 -2.80
C SER A 259 0.48 11.65 -2.36
N PHE A 260 0.85 12.04 -1.13
CA PHE A 260 2.20 11.82 -0.59
C PHE A 260 2.49 10.37 -0.19
N GLY A 261 1.48 9.51 -0.15
CA GLY A 261 1.63 8.13 0.33
C GLY A 261 2.30 8.08 1.71
N PHE A 262 2.93 6.94 2.01
CA PHE A 262 3.56 6.56 3.29
C PHE A 262 4.63 7.53 3.87
N MET A 263 5.01 8.62 3.18
CA MET A 263 6.05 9.57 3.64
C MET A 263 5.52 10.80 4.37
N GLY A 264 4.26 11.19 4.15
CA GLY A 264 3.63 12.34 4.82
C GLY A 264 4.36 13.70 4.66
N LYS A 265 5.36 13.82 3.78
CA LYS A 265 6.15 15.05 3.57
C LYS A 265 6.52 15.26 2.09
N ALA A 266 6.49 16.52 1.67
CA ALA A 266 6.87 16.93 0.33
C ALA A 266 8.40 17.04 0.16
N GLU A 267 8.90 16.62 -1.01
CA GLU A 267 10.27 16.81 -1.44
C GLU A 267 10.49 18.18 -2.08
N ARG A 268 11.72 18.68 -2.00
CA ARG A 268 12.12 20.01 -2.48
C ARG A 268 12.76 19.91 -3.86
N ALA A 269 11.93 19.99 -4.90
CA ALA A 269 12.39 20.06 -6.28
C ALA A 269 12.94 21.46 -6.58
N HIS A 270 14.19 21.55 -7.01
CA HIS A 270 14.78 22.83 -7.40
C HIS A 270 14.40 23.12 -8.84
N LEU A 271 13.72 24.25 -9.08
CA LEU A 271 13.33 24.64 -10.44
C LEU A 271 14.59 24.93 -11.26
N MET A 272 15.44 25.83 -10.79
CA MET A 272 16.77 26.04 -11.32
C MET A 272 17.79 25.21 -10.54
N SER A 273 18.49 24.32 -11.24
CA SER A 273 19.36 23.33 -10.58
C SER A 273 20.53 23.99 -9.87
N LYS A 274 20.96 23.40 -8.75
CA LYS A 274 22.11 23.89 -7.97
C LYS A 274 23.38 23.98 -8.82
N GLN A 275 23.61 22.98 -9.69
CA GLN A 275 24.74 22.96 -10.60
C GLN A 275 24.71 24.12 -11.60
N HIS A 276 23.52 24.47 -12.13
CA HIS A 276 23.37 25.63 -13.01
C HIS A 276 23.64 26.93 -12.25
N CYS A 277 23.09 27.08 -11.04
CA CYS A 277 23.34 28.24 -10.18
C CYS A 277 24.80 28.41 -9.76
N GLU A 278 25.54 27.31 -9.63
CA GLU A 278 26.98 27.33 -9.33
C GLU A 278 27.82 27.73 -10.56
N LYS A 279 27.43 27.22 -11.73
CA LYS A 279 28.11 27.46 -13.01
C LYS A 279 27.96 28.90 -13.50
N TYR A 280 26.78 29.52 -13.32
CA TYR A 280 26.49 30.87 -13.83
C TYR A 280 26.32 31.87 -12.70
N SER A 281 27.23 32.85 -12.63
CA SER A 281 27.25 33.88 -11.58
C SER A 281 25.94 34.66 -11.44
N SER A 282 25.22 34.91 -12.54
CA SER A 282 23.91 35.57 -12.56
C SER A 282 22.81 34.77 -11.84
N CYS A 283 22.98 33.45 -11.72
CA CYS A 283 22.00 32.52 -11.16
C CYS A 283 22.31 32.13 -9.70
N LYS A 284 23.45 32.56 -9.14
CA LYS A 284 23.85 32.25 -7.74
C LYS A 284 22.80 32.68 -6.72
N LYS A 285 22.12 33.80 -6.97
CA LYS A 285 21.07 34.33 -6.09
C LYS A 285 19.89 33.36 -5.89
N TYR A 286 19.65 32.46 -6.84
CA TYR A 286 18.54 31.50 -6.77
C TYR A 286 18.88 30.21 -6.03
N LYS A 287 20.17 29.94 -5.74
CA LYS A 287 20.61 28.65 -5.17
C LYS A 287 19.96 28.33 -3.82
N ALA A 288 19.76 29.34 -2.99
CA ALA A 288 19.16 29.23 -1.66
C ALA A 288 17.80 29.95 -1.56
N ASP A 289 17.27 30.47 -2.69
CA ASP A 289 16.00 31.19 -2.71
C ASP A 289 14.84 30.20 -2.54
N LYS A 290 13.95 30.47 -1.60
CA LYS A 290 12.77 29.63 -1.34
C LYS A 290 11.82 29.60 -2.54
N ASN A 291 11.79 30.65 -3.35
CA ASN A 291 10.99 30.74 -4.57
C ASN A 291 11.59 29.95 -5.74
N ASN A 292 12.78 29.36 -5.59
CA ASN A 292 13.36 28.42 -6.54
C ASN A 292 12.98 26.95 -6.22
N ILE A 293 12.07 26.73 -5.26
CA ILE A 293 11.70 25.39 -4.80
C ILE A 293 10.23 25.15 -5.08
N LEU A 294 9.95 23.99 -5.68
CA LEU A 294 8.62 23.43 -5.79
C LEU A 294 8.50 22.21 -4.87
N ALA A 295 7.44 22.19 -4.08
CA ALA A 295 7.12 21.04 -3.22
C ALA A 295 6.40 19.98 -4.06
N LEU A 296 6.96 18.77 -4.15
CA LEU A 296 6.40 17.64 -4.90
C LEU A 296 6.36 16.40 -4.02
N SER A 297 5.45 15.46 -4.30
CA SER A 297 5.58 14.11 -3.73
C SER A 297 6.82 13.41 -4.29
N HIS A 298 7.34 12.40 -3.59
CA HIS A 298 8.51 11.63 -4.03
C HIS A 298 8.37 11.15 -5.48
N THR A 299 7.24 10.54 -5.82
CA THR A 299 6.95 10.09 -7.18
C THR A 299 6.88 11.24 -8.18
N MET A 300 6.21 12.35 -7.85
CA MET A 300 6.14 13.51 -8.74
C MET A 300 7.51 14.16 -8.95
N HIS A 301 8.37 14.16 -7.94
CA HIS A 301 9.73 14.68 -8.05
C HIS A 301 10.59 13.79 -8.96
N GLY A 302 10.49 12.46 -8.81
CA GLY A 302 11.12 11.50 -9.73
C GLY A 302 10.72 11.74 -11.19
N TYR A 303 9.42 11.88 -11.43
CA TYR A 303 8.87 12.18 -12.76
C TYR A 303 9.32 13.54 -13.33
N PHE A 304 9.53 14.54 -12.47
CA PHE A 304 9.88 15.91 -12.88
C PHE A 304 11.37 16.09 -13.17
N GLU A 305 12.23 15.38 -12.44
CA GLU A 305 13.68 15.42 -12.58
C GLU A 305 14.24 14.26 -13.41
N ALA A 306 13.39 13.32 -13.84
CA ALA A 306 13.81 12.06 -14.48
C ALA A 306 14.82 11.28 -13.63
N LEU A 307 14.59 11.20 -12.32
CA LEU A 307 15.54 10.53 -11.40
C LEU A 307 15.62 9.03 -11.65
N ASP A 308 14.54 8.44 -12.13
CA ASP A 308 14.36 7.01 -12.36
C ASP A 308 14.17 6.65 -13.85
N ARG A 309 14.36 7.60 -14.77
CA ARG A 309 13.99 7.48 -16.19
C ARG A 309 14.90 8.31 -17.10
N GLU A 310 14.82 8.08 -18.40
CA GLU A 310 15.64 8.82 -19.38
C GLU A 310 15.19 10.27 -19.57
N ILE A 311 13.86 10.52 -19.50
CA ILE A 311 13.29 11.85 -19.66
C ILE A 311 12.17 12.13 -18.65
N PRO A 312 11.91 13.41 -18.32
CA PRO A 312 10.81 13.78 -17.43
C PRO A 312 9.45 13.41 -18.02
N LEU A 313 8.49 13.01 -17.19
CA LEU A 313 7.16 12.59 -17.64
C LEU A 313 6.17 13.76 -17.79
N PHE A 314 6.49 14.93 -17.25
CA PHE A 314 5.70 16.13 -17.41
C PHE A 314 6.58 17.38 -17.27
N LYS A 315 6.08 18.49 -17.80
CA LYS A 315 6.64 19.83 -17.60
C LYS A 315 5.59 20.74 -16.96
N ILE A 316 6.06 21.80 -16.31
CA ILE A 316 5.20 22.83 -15.72
C ILE A 316 5.59 24.17 -16.32
N ASP A 317 4.59 24.91 -16.81
CA ASP A 317 4.73 26.28 -17.30
C ASP A 317 3.87 27.26 -16.49
N VAL A 318 4.19 28.55 -16.59
CA VAL A 318 3.43 29.63 -15.97
C VAL A 318 2.20 29.93 -16.83
N GLY A 319 1.01 29.81 -16.25
CA GLY A 319 -0.24 30.23 -16.88
C GLY A 319 -0.49 31.73 -16.69
N SER A 320 -0.64 32.16 -15.45
CA SER A 320 -0.86 33.56 -15.06
C SER A 320 -0.47 33.78 -13.59
N VAL A 321 -0.36 35.04 -13.19
CA VAL A 321 -0.15 35.45 -11.78
C VAL A 321 -1.31 36.34 -11.40
N GLU A 322 -1.95 36.09 -10.26
CA GLU A 322 -2.99 36.97 -9.74
C GLU A 322 -2.36 38.24 -9.15
N ASP A 323 -2.91 39.42 -9.46
CA ASP A 323 -2.34 40.71 -9.08
C ASP A 323 -2.41 40.99 -7.57
N GLN A 324 -3.37 40.37 -6.88
CA GLN A 324 -3.62 40.61 -5.46
C GLN A 324 -2.99 39.50 -4.61
N PRO A 325 -2.08 39.84 -3.68
CA PRO A 325 -1.53 38.85 -2.76
C PRO A 325 -2.56 38.47 -1.69
N VAL A 326 -2.53 37.19 -1.28
CA VAL A 326 -3.26 36.63 -0.14
C VAL A 326 -2.22 36.30 0.93
N ASP A 327 -2.35 36.90 2.12
CA ASP A 327 -1.43 36.72 3.25
C ASP A 327 0.06 36.88 2.89
N GLY A 328 0.38 37.87 2.04
CA GLY A 328 1.75 38.16 1.60
C GLY A 328 2.30 37.21 0.53
N THR A 329 1.46 36.34 -0.04
CA THR A 329 1.82 35.43 -1.12
C THR A 329 0.94 35.64 -2.35
N TYR A 330 1.50 35.44 -3.54
CA TYR A 330 0.81 35.60 -4.82
C TYR A 330 0.39 34.25 -5.36
N LYS A 331 -0.86 34.14 -5.79
CA LYS A 331 -1.36 32.94 -6.47
C LYS A 331 -0.87 32.93 -7.92
N VAL A 332 -0.09 31.91 -8.25
CA VAL A 332 0.43 31.64 -9.59
C VAL A 332 -0.30 30.43 -10.16
N ILE A 333 -0.98 30.64 -11.27
CA ILE A 333 -1.63 29.58 -12.03
C ILE A 333 -0.56 28.88 -12.88
N LEU A 334 -0.51 27.56 -12.78
CA LEU A 334 0.44 26.69 -13.46
C LEU A 334 -0.29 25.88 -14.53
N LYS A 335 0.40 25.63 -15.64
CA LYS A 335 -0.02 24.67 -16.67
C LYS A 335 0.87 23.43 -16.55
N VAL A 336 0.28 22.29 -16.25
CA VAL A 336 0.98 21.00 -16.16
C VAL A 336 0.70 20.23 -17.43
N THR A 337 1.75 19.96 -18.21
CA THR A 337 1.65 19.22 -19.47
C THR A 337 2.31 17.86 -19.31
N ALA A 338 1.55 16.79 -19.49
CA ALA A 338 2.06 15.42 -19.52
C ALA A 338 2.81 15.17 -20.84
N LEU A 339 3.83 14.30 -20.80
CA LEU A 339 4.64 13.92 -21.95
C LEU A 339 3.79 13.31 -23.08
N ASN A 340 2.88 12.39 -22.74
CA ASN A 340 2.01 11.70 -23.69
C ASN A 340 0.72 11.17 -23.01
N HIS A 341 -0.12 10.50 -23.78
CA HIS A 341 -1.39 9.94 -23.27
C HIS A 341 -1.19 8.83 -22.22
N GLU A 342 -0.07 8.10 -22.25
CA GLU A 342 0.19 6.98 -21.34
C GLU A 342 0.53 7.47 -19.93
N CYS A 343 1.32 8.54 -19.81
CA CYS A 343 1.70 9.09 -18.51
C CYS A 343 0.66 10.07 -17.93
N LYS A 344 -0.33 10.48 -18.73
CA LYS A 344 -1.33 11.49 -18.38
C LYS A 344 -2.03 11.17 -17.06
N ASP A 345 -2.59 9.97 -16.93
CA ASP A 345 -3.39 9.60 -15.76
C ASP A 345 -2.53 9.49 -14.50
N ASP A 346 -1.28 9.04 -14.66
CA ASP A 346 -0.30 8.99 -13.58
C ASP A 346 0.06 10.39 -13.06
N VAL A 347 0.27 11.35 -13.95
CA VAL A 347 0.62 12.73 -13.57
C VAL A 347 -0.61 13.44 -12.98
N PHE A 348 -1.77 13.33 -13.64
CA PHE A 348 -2.96 14.11 -13.27
C PHE A 348 -3.65 13.58 -12.02
N GLY A 349 -3.63 12.27 -11.78
CA GLY A 349 -4.17 11.67 -10.57
C GLY A 349 -3.48 12.15 -9.28
N ARG A 350 -2.30 12.77 -9.40
CA ARG A 350 -1.46 13.26 -8.31
C ARG A 350 -1.51 14.79 -8.10
N LEU A 351 -2.34 15.51 -8.84
CA LEU A 351 -2.52 16.96 -8.67
C LEU A 351 -3.57 17.30 -7.60
N LYS A 352 -3.54 18.53 -7.06
CA LYS A 352 -4.57 19.08 -6.15
C LYS A 352 -5.99 18.84 -6.70
N ASP A 353 -6.93 18.52 -5.81
CA ASP A 353 -8.35 18.58 -6.18
C ASP A 353 -8.71 20.01 -6.62
N GLY A 354 -9.54 20.10 -7.67
CA GLY A 354 -9.90 21.39 -8.28
C GLY A 354 -8.95 21.87 -9.39
N TYR A 355 -8.11 21.00 -9.96
CA TYR A 355 -7.38 21.33 -11.18
C TYR A 355 -8.33 21.58 -12.36
N GLY A 356 -8.03 22.57 -13.21
CA GLY A 356 -8.83 22.92 -14.36
C GLY A 356 -8.45 22.12 -15.60
N ARG A 357 -9.44 21.76 -16.42
CA ARG A 357 -9.17 21.18 -17.75
C ARG A 357 -8.85 22.31 -18.73
N THR A 358 -7.93 22.06 -19.66
CA THR A 358 -7.69 22.92 -20.80
C THR A 358 -8.22 22.27 -22.08
N ASP A 359 -8.17 22.99 -23.20
CA ASP A 359 -8.54 22.45 -24.52
C ASP A 359 -7.57 21.36 -25.00
N ASP A 360 -6.33 21.37 -24.50
CA ASP A 360 -5.34 20.33 -24.75
C ASP A 360 -5.54 19.16 -23.76
N PRO A 361 -5.82 17.93 -24.24
CA PRO A 361 -6.03 16.78 -23.36
C PRO A 361 -4.80 16.37 -22.54
N LEU A 362 -3.60 16.82 -22.92
CA LEU A 362 -2.35 16.59 -22.20
C LEU A 362 -1.97 17.73 -21.28
N THR A 363 -2.79 18.78 -21.17
CA THR A 363 -2.52 19.93 -20.31
C THR A 363 -3.67 20.23 -19.35
N VAL A 364 -3.33 20.45 -18.09
CA VAL A 364 -4.28 20.86 -17.03
C VAL A 364 -3.74 22.06 -16.26
N THR A 365 -4.62 22.81 -15.60
CA THR A 365 -4.24 23.96 -14.78
C THR A 365 -4.32 23.65 -13.29
N THR A 366 -3.35 24.14 -12.53
CA THR A 366 -3.33 24.08 -11.06
C THR A 366 -2.74 25.38 -10.51
N TYR A 367 -2.52 25.52 -9.21
CA TYR A 367 -1.98 26.75 -8.64
C TYR A 367 -1.14 26.56 -7.39
N VAL A 368 -0.25 27.54 -7.17
CA VAL A 368 0.66 27.66 -6.04
C VAL A 368 0.70 29.11 -5.55
N TYR A 369 0.98 29.33 -4.27
CA TYR A 369 1.14 30.62 -3.59
C TYR A 369 2.61 30.91 -3.29
N VAL A 370 3.18 31.97 -3.85
CA VAL A 370 4.62 32.27 -3.72
C VAL A 370 4.83 33.69 -3.23
N GLU A 371 5.83 33.89 -2.36
CA GLU A 371 6.16 35.23 -1.84
C GLU A 371 6.68 36.15 -2.95
N ASN A 372 7.51 35.61 -3.86
CA ASN A 372 8.08 36.34 -4.98
C ASN A 372 7.75 35.66 -6.31
N PRO A 373 6.62 36.02 -6.95
CA PRO A 373 6.22 35.42 -8.22
C PRO A 373 7.21 35.71 -9.35
N GLN A 374 7.93 36.82 -9.32
CA GLN A 374 8.91 37.14 -10.36
C GLN A 374 10.06 36.14 -10.36
N THR A 375 10.64 35.85 -9.18
CA THR A 375 11.71 34.85 -9.03
C THR A 375 11.20 33.45 -9.37
N PHE A 376 10.03 33.08 -8.84
CA PHE A 376 9.44 31.77 -9.07
C PHE A 376 9.18 31.52 -10.56
N CYS A 377 8.48 32.44 -11.24
CA CYS A 377 8.17 32.34 -12.66
C CYS A 377 9.44 32.30 -13.52
N HIS A 378 10.47 33.05 -13.15
CA HIS A 378 11.76 33.02 -13.86
C HIS A 378 12.43 31.64 -13.76
N CYS A 379 12.50 31.06 -12.56
CA CYS A 379 13.11 29.74 -12.34
C CYS A 379 12.28 28.62 -12.99
N LEU A 380 10.95 28.71 -12.90
CA LEU A 380 10.04 27.74 -13.51
C LEU A 380 10.16 27.73 -15.04
N LYS A 381 10.22 28.92 -15.66
CA LYS A 381 10.39 29.06 -17.11
C LYS A 381 11.71 28.43 -17.57
N TRP A 382 12.79 28.60 -16.80
CA TRP A 382 14.05 27.91 -17.07
C TRP A 382 13.87 26.39 -17.05
N LYS A 383 13.25 25.84 -15.99
CA LYS A 383 13.05 24.38 -15.86
C LYS A 383 12.19 23.83 -16.99
N CYS A 384 11.10 24.52 -17.34
CA CYS A 384 10.22 24.17 -18.46
C CYS A 384 11.00 24.05 -19.77
N ASN A 385 11.87 25.03 -20.06
CA ASN A 385 12.70 25.01 -21.27
C ASN A 385 13.72 23.86 -21.27
N GLU A 386 14.32 23.54 -20.12
CA GLU A 386 15.26 22.40 -20.04
C GLU A 386 14.54 21.07 -20.26
N ILE A 387 13.36 20.87 -19.65
CA ILE A 387 12.54 19.68 -19.88
C ILE A 387 12.11 19.59 -21.35
N GLN A 388 11.69 20.70 -21.96
CA GLN A 388 11.31 20.73 -23.37
C GLN A 388 12.48 20.30 -24.28
N LYS A 389 13.70 20.81 -24.03
CA LYS A 389 14.88 20.38 -24.79
C LYS A 389 15.16 18.89 -24.64
N CYS A 390 14.99 18.34 -23.43
CA CYS A 390 15.13 16.90 -23.20
C CYS A 390 14.11 16.11 -24.02
N TRP A 391 12.84 16.55 -24.04
CA TRP A 391 11.80 15.92 -24.85
C TRP A 391 12.10 15.99 -26.35
N ASP A 392 12.43 17.19 -26.85
CA ASP A 392 12.76 17.39 -28.27
C ASP A 392 13.94 16.51 -28.71
N SER A 393 14.99 16.43 -27.87
CA SER A 393 16.16 15.57 -28.13
C SER A 393 15.80 14.10 -28.16
N TYR A 394 14.95 13.64 -27.24
CA TYR A 394 14.55 12.24 -27.14
C TYR A 394 13.72 11.81 -28.35
N PHE A 395 12.68 12.59 -28.71
CA PHE A 395 11.85 12.28 -29.88
C PHE A 395 12.59 12.46 -31.21
N SER A 396 13.60 13.34 -31.26
CA SER A 396 14.46 13.45 -32.44
C SER A 396 15.36 12.22 -32.63
N LEU A 397 15.81 11.57 -31.54
CA LEU A 397 16.62 10.34 -31.61
C LEU A 397 15.78 9.14 -32.07
N ASP A 398 14.57 8.98 -31.52
CA ASP A 398 13.65 7.90 -31.92
C ASP A 398 13.27 7.98 -33.41
N SER A 399 13.14 9.19 -33.94
CA SER A 399 12.85 9.40 -35.37
C SER A 399 14.03 9.10 -36.32
N ALA A 400 15.26 8.99 -35.81
CA ALA A 400 16.45 8.69 -36.60
C ALA A 400 16.81 7.19 -36.63
N VAL A 401 16.15 6.37 -35.80
CA VAL A 401 16.33 4.91 -35.70
C VAL A 401 15.17 4.13 -36.35
N ALA A 402 14.14 4.84 -36.82
CA ALA A 402 12.96 4.28 -37.50
C ALA A 402 13.13 4.13 -39.02
#